data_AF-A0A7X8FWR8-F1
#
_entry.id   AF-A0A7X8FWR8-F1
#
_cell.length_a   1.000
_cell.length_b   1.000
_cell.length_c   1.000
_cell.angle_alpha   90.00
_cell.angle_beta   90.00
_cell.angle_gamma   90.00
#
_symmetry.space_group_name_H-M   'P 1'
#
loop_
_entity.id
_entity.type
_entity.pdbx_description
1 polymer ?
#
loop_
_entity_poly.entity_id
_entity_poly.type
_entity_poly.pdbx_seq_one_letter_code
_entity_poly.pdbx_strand_id
1 'polypeptide(L)' 'MKKVAVVTGASSGIGKAIAERMVREGFCVVMNGRSL' A
#
# COMPACT_ATOMS: atom_id res chain seq x y z
N MET A 1 6.52 -17.53 0.30
CA MET A 1 7.03 -16.15 0.54
C MET A 1 5.97 -15.17 0.06
N LYS A 2 5.58 -14.15 0.86
CA LYS A 2 4.59 -13.16 0.42
C LYS A 2 5.25 -12.17 -0.55
N LYS A 3 4.54 -11.78 -1.61
CA LYS A 3 5.01 -10.72 -2.53
C LYS A 3 5.07 -9.40 -1.78
N VAL A 4 6.10 -8.59 -2.03
CA VAL A 4 6.27 -7.26 -1.44
C VAL A 4 5.85 -6.21 -2.47
N ALA A 5 5.05 -5.24 -2.05
CA ALA A 5 4.62 -4.10 -2.88
C ALA A 5 4.92 -2.78 -2.18
N VAL A 6 5.54 -1.85 -2.90
CA VAL A 6 5.76 -0.48 -2.43
C VAL A 6 4.73 0.43 -3.10
N VAL A 7 3.96 1.15 -2.30
CA VAL A 7 2.95 2.09 -2.78
C VAL A 7 3.35 3.51 -2.35
N THR A 8 3.60 4.38 -3.33
CA THR A 8 3.91 5.80 -3.11
C THR A 8 2.63 6.64 -3.19
N GLY A 9 2.62 7.80 -2.52
CA GLY A 9 1.39 8.60 -2.40
C GLY A 9 0.29 7.87 -1.61
N ALA A 10 0.66 6.98 -0.70
CA ALA A 10 -0.25 6.06 -0.03
C ALA A 10 -1.02 6.66 1.16
N SER A 11 -0.82 7.95 1.47
CA SER A 11 -1.46 8.62 2.61
C SER A 11 -2.96 8.88 2.40
N SER A 12 -3.44 8.97 1.16
CA SER A 12 -4.86 9.26 0.86
C SER A 12 -5.27 8.82 -0.54
N GLY A 13 -6.56 8.96 -0.86
CA GLY A 13 -7.11 8.75 -2.20
C GLY A 13 -6.79 7.37 -2.79
N ILE A 14 -6.43 7.38 -4.07
CA ILE A 14 -6.19 6.15 -4.85
C ILE A 14 -5.01 5.34 -4.28
N GLY A 15 -3.92 6.01 -3.87
CA GLY A 15 -2.75 5.31 -3.32
C GLY A 15 -3.10 4.51 -2.06
N LYS A 16 -3.89 5.10 -1.15
CA LYS A 16 -4.40 4.39 0.04
C LYS A 16 -5.31 3.21 -0.34
N ALA A 17 -6.25 3.41 -1.26
CA ALA A 17 -7.17 2.36 -1.71
C ALA A 17 -6.43 1.17 -2.35
N ILE A 18 -5.37 1.43 -3.12
CA ILE A 18 -4.49 0.39 -3.69
C ILE A 18 -3.77 -0.37 -2.58
N ALA A 19 -3.14 0.34 -1.63
CA ALA A 19 -2.44 -0.30 -0.52
C ALA A 19 -3.37 -1.23 0.29
N GLU A 20 -4.57 -0.77 0.61
CA GLU A 20 -5.59 -1.56 1.30
C GLU A 20 -6.02 -2.80 0.48
N ARG A 21 -6.19 -2.65 -0.83
CA ARG A 21 -6.54 -3.76 -1.72
C ARG A 21 -5.43 -4.81 -1.75
N MET A 22 -4.17 -4.39 -1.87
CA MET A 22 -3.02 -5.31 -1.93
C MET A 22 -2.83 -6.07 -0.61
N VAL A 23 -3.07 -5.43 0.54
CA VAL A 23 -3.08 -6.13 1.83
C VAL A 23 -4.15 -7.23 1.86
N ARG A 24 -5.37 -6.95 1.37
CA ARG A 24 -6.46 -7.94 1.27
C ARG A 24 -6.11 -9.11 0.35
N GLU A 25 -5.29 -8.89 -0.66
CA GLU A 25 -4.79 -9.93 -1.57
C GLU A 25 -3.56 -10.70 -1.03
N GLY A 26 -3.11 -10.38 0.18
CA GLY A 26 -2.06 -11.13 0.89
C GLY A 26 -0.63 -10.64 0.64
N PHE A 27 -0.46 -9.44 0.07
CA PHE A 27 0.85 -8.82 -0.09
C PHE A 27 1.39 -8.29 1.24
N CYS A 28 2.72 -8.23 1.36
CA CYS A 28 3.38 -7.36 2.33
C CYS A 28 3.50 -5.98 1.69
N VAL A 29 2.83 -4.98 2.24
CA VAL A 29 2.74 -3.65 1.61
C VAL A 29 3.55 -2.64 2.42
N VAL A 30 4.45 -1.94 1.74
CA VAL A 30 5.19 -0.79 2.26
C VAL A 30 4.52 0.48 1.74
N MET A 31 4.04 1.32 2.64
CA MET A 31 3.39 2.59 2.30
C MET A 31 4.40 3.74 2.42
N ASN A 32 4.42 4.63 1.42
CA ASN A 32 5.21 5.86 1.45
C ASN A 32 4.30 7.09 1.23
N GLY A 33 4.40 8.06 2.14
CA GLY A 33 3.65 9.31 2.10
C GLY A 33 4.18 10.32 3.11
N ARG A 34 3.84 11.60 2.92
CA ARG A 34 4.29 12.70 3.81
C ARG A 34 3.59 12.71 5.17
N SER A 35 2.43 12.05 5.28
CA SER A 35 1.58 12.03 6.47
C SER A 35 0.80 10.71 6.48
N LEU A 36 1.43 9.64 7.00
CA LEU A 36 0.85 8.30 7.09
C LEU A 36 0.18 8.07 8.45
#